data_AF-A0A0X8VAR2-F1
#
_entry.id   AF-A0A0X8VAR2-F1
#
_cell.length_a   1.000
_cell.length_b   1.000
_cell.length_c   1.000
_cell.angle_alpha   90.00
_cell.angle_beta   90.00
_cell.angle_gamma   90.00
#
_symmetry.space_group_name_H-M   'P 1'
#
loop_
_entity.id
_entity.type
_entity.pdbx_description
1 polymer ?
#
loop_
_entity_poly.entity_id
_entity_poly.type
_entity_poly.pdbx_seq_one_letter_code
_entity_poly.pdbx_strand_id
1 'polypeptide(L)'
;MGLKMSIEYVHEIINKIKNKKLYLEGGMEENETPTSIATEEMIKEAEDYCKIKLPESFRTFLKEFSNGNIYMYGVEPMVGVGLEHIMCSLMNCGNSLGLLSIKDFDKECYIVPQDKLVKINQLVPFTFGNADQLSLDHWVFICDREYPNNEYPVGYITQSSHNIVYALESFEKWLEIFWEGNKDIDGEYQAVISILFPDYRSLIDLLDARTKEELISIYPQIIEKNKDNLIKYGVYQK
;
A
#
# COMPACT_ATOMS: atom_id res chain seq x y z
N MET A 1 -6.23 -21.84 -7.16
CA MET A 1 -6.22 -21.40 -8.56
C MET A 1 -6.66 -19.94 -8.55
N GLY A 2 -5.70 -19.03 -8.34
CA GLY A 2 -5.99 -17.60 -8.18
C GLY A 2 -6.49 -17.04 -9.50
N LEU A 3 -7.60 -16.30 -9.46
CA LEU A 3 -8.02 -15.47 -10.59
C LEU A 3 -6.83 -14.56 -10.90
N LYS A 4 -6.21 -14.78 -12.07
CA LYS A 4 -5.26 -13.82 -12.62
C LYS A 4 -6.12 -12.61 -12.98
N MET A 5 -6.27 -11.71 -12.02
CA MET A 5 -7.03 -10.50 -12.24
C MET A 5 -6.30 -9.69 -13.32
N SER A 6 -7.10 -9.08 -14.19
CA SER A 6 -6.63 -8.49 -15.44
C SER A 6 -6.79 -6.98 -15.34
N ILE A 7 -6.09 -6.23 -16.19
CA ILE A 7 -6.17 -4.76 -16.16
C ILE A 7 -7.61 -4.25 -16.31
N GLU A 8 -8.48 -4.99 -17.01
CA GLU A 8 -9.92 -4.72 -17.10
C GLU A 8 -10.61 -4.70 -15.73
N TYR A 9 -10.19 -5.55 -14.81
CA TYR A 9 -10.73 -5.59 -13.46
C TYR A 9 -10.29 -4.38 -12.63
N VAL A 10 -9.05 -3.91 -12.81
CA VAL A 10 -8.57 -2.65 -12.21
C VAL A 10 -9.44 -1.47 -12.67
N HIS A 11 -9.73 -1.37 -13.97
CA HIS A 11 -10.64 -0.35 -14.52
C HIS A 11 -12.04 -0.45 -13.89
N GLU A 12 -12.56 -1.67 -13.68
CA GLU A 12 -13.86 -1.89 -13.05
C GLU A 12 -13.87 -1.39 -11.60
N ILE A 13 -12.86 -1.74 -10.79
CA ILE A 13 -12.76 -1.28 -9.40
C ILE A 13 -12.63 0.24 -9.34
N ILE A 14 -11.77 0.85 -10.18
CA ILE A 14 -11.62 2.31 -10.24
C ILE A 14 -12.96 2.98 -10.55
N ASN A 15 -13.71 2.46 -11.53
CA ASN A 15 -15.03 2.99 -11.85
C ASN A 15 -16.01 2.87 -10.69
N LYS A 16 -15.98 1.77 -9.93
CA LYS A 16 -16.80 1.62 -8.72
C LYS A 16 -16.41 2.62 -7.64
N ILE A 17 -15.10 2.76 -7.38
CA ILE A 17 -14.57 3.68 -6.37
C ILE A 17 -14.98 5.12 -6.67
N LYS A 18 -14.87 5.56 -7.93
CA LYS A 18 -15.29 6.90 -8.39
C LYS A 18 -16.76 7.20 -8.15
N ASN A 19 -17.61 6.19 -8.28
CA ASN A 19 -19.06 6.34 -8.22
C ASN A 19 -19.63 6.08 -6.81
N LYS A 20 -18.82 5.62 -5.86
CA LYS A 20 -19.27 5.46 -4.48
C LYS A 20 -19.51 6.83 -3.87
N LYS A 21 -20.71 7.03 -3.35
CA LYS A 21 -21.03 8.19 -2.53
C LYS A 21 -20.34 8.03 -1.18
N LEU A 22 -19.51 9.01 -0.83
CA LEU A 22 -18.81 9.02 0.45
C LEU A 22 -19.65 9.73 1.51
N TYR A 23 -19.58 9.21 2.73
CA TYR A 23 -20.13 9.82 3.93
C TYR A 23 -18.96 10.03 4.87
N LEU A 24 -18.58 11.28 5.10
CA LEU A 24 -17.38 11.64 5.85
C LEU A 24 -17.77 12.57 6.99
N GLU A 25 -17.11 12.41 8.14
CA GLU A 25 -17.23 13.38 9.22
C GLU A 25 -16.47 14.67 8.86
N GLY A 26 -17.03 15.82 9.24
CA GLY A 26 -16.81 17.11 8.58
C GLY A 26 -15.36 17.55 8.35
N GLY A 27 -15.12 18.12 7.16
CA GLY A 27 -13.94 18.93 6.83
C GLY A 27 -12.80 18.23 6.07
N MET A 28 -12.89 16.93 5.79
CA MET A 28 -11.88 16.19 5.02
C MET A 28 -12.19 16.01 3.52
N GLU A 29 -13.37 16.44 3.07
CA GLU A 29 -13.89 16.22 1.70
C GLU A 29 -12.92 16.67 0.58
N GLU A 30 -12.14 17.74 0.81
CA GLU A 30 -11.21 18.31 -0.18
C GLU A 30 -9.98 17.42 -0.43
N ASN A 31 -9.56 16.63 0.55
CA ASN A 31 -8.39 15.75 0.41
C ASN A 31 -8.74 14.34 -0.09
N GLU A 32 -10.03 13.98 -0.08
CA GLU A 32 -10.51 12.64 -0.42
C GLU A 32 -11.08 12.52 -1.83
N THR A 33 -11.33 13.66 -2.47
CA THR A 33 -11.75 13.70 -3.88
C THR A 33 -10.52 13.91 -4.76
N PRO A 34 -10.29 13.09 -5.81
CA PRO A 34 -9.17 13.30 -6.71
C PRO A 34 -9.19 14.70 -7.33
N THR A 35 -8.11 15.45 -7.17
CA THR A 35 -7.98 16.81 -7.72
C THR A 35 -7.39 16.82 -9.13
N SER A 36 -6.66 15.77 -9.50
CA SER A 36 -6.04 15.61 -10.82
C SER A 36 -5.68 14.16 -11.10
N ILE A 37 -5.45 13.83 -12.37
CA ILE A 37 -4.95 12.53 -12.84
C ILE A 37 -3.54 12.70 -13.41
N ALA A 38 -2.75 11.62 -13.42
CA ALA A 38 -1.39 11.66 -13.92
C ALA A 38 -1.32 11.66 -15.44
N THR A 39 -0.41 12.44 -16.02
CA THR A 39 -0.01 12.32 -17.43
C THR A 39 1.08 11.26 -17.58
N GLU A 40 1.32 10.80 -18.81
CA GLU A 40 2.45 9.91 -19.10
C GLU A 40 3.80 10.55 -18.78
N GLU A 41 3.91 11.87 -18.92
CA GLU A 41 5.14 12.61 -18.60
C GLU A 41 5.41 12.58 -17.08
N MET A 42 4.39 12.86 -16.26
CA MET A 42 4.50 12.78 -14.79
C MET A 42 4.89 11.38 -14.31
N ILE A 43 4.29 10.34 -14.91
CA ILE A 43 4.63 8.94 -14.62
C ILE A 43 6.08 8.66 -15.01
N LYS A 44 6.48 9.06 -16.23
CA LYS A 44 7.83 8.83 -16.73
C LYS A 44 8.89 9.53 -15.85
N GLU A 45 8.64 10.75 -15.41
CA GLU A 45 9.55 11.47 -14.50
C GLU A 45 9.72 10.74 -13.17
N ALA A 46 8.62 10.25 -12.59
CA ALA A 46 8.66 9.44 -11.37
C ALA A 46 9.40 8.11 -11.57
N GLU A 47 9.15 7.42 -12.68
CA GLU A 47 9.87 6.19 -13.04
C GLU A 47 11.38 6.43 -13.18
N ASP A 48 11.76 7.51 -13.85
CA ASP A 48 13.17 7.90 -14.06
C ASP A 48 13.84 8.27 -12.72
N TYR A 49 13.13 8.96 -11.83
CA TYR A 49 13.63 9.34 -10.50
C TYR A 49 13.78 8.15 -9.56
N CYS A 50 12.74 7.30 -9.46
CA CYS A 50 12.73 6.09 -8.63
C CYS A 50 13.57 4.95 -9.22
N LYS A 51 13.98 5.05 -10.49
CA LYS A 51 14.72 4.03 -11.25
C LYS A 51 13.99 2.70 -11.34
N ILE A 52 12.67 2.76 -11.43
CA ILE A 52 11.79 1.60 -11.64
C ILE A 52 10.75 1.94 -12.71
N LYS A 53 10.17 0.91 -13.33
CA LYS A 53 8.90 1.07 -14.04
C LYS A 53 7.76 0.83 -13.06
N LEU A 54 6.76 1.71 -13.03
CA LEU A 54 5.60 1.55 -12.16
C LEU A 54 4.73 0.38 -12.68
N PRO A 55 4.07 -0.39 -11.79
CA PRO A 55 3.12 -1.43 -12.20
C PRO A 55 2.04 -0.88 -13.12
N GLU A 56 1.63 -1.66 -14.12
CA GLU A 56 0.56 -1.24 -15.04
C GLU A 56 -0.76 -1.00 -14.30
N SER A 57 -1.07 -1.83 -13.30
CA SER A 57 -2.22 -1.65 -12.41
C SER A 57 -2.19 -0.30 -11.68
N PHE A 58 -1.02 0.11 -11.18
CA PHE A 58 -0.85 1.41 -10.52
C PHE A 58 -0.84 2.58 -11.53
N ARG A 59 -0.25 2.42 -12.72
CA ARG A 59 -0.32 3.44 -13.79
C ARG A 59 -1.75 3.71 -14.20
N THR A 60 -2.57 2.66 -14.34
CA THR A 60 -4.01 2.80 -14.64
C THR A 60 -4.72 3.54 -13.52
N PHE A 61 -4.47 3.20 -12.25
CA PHE A 61 -4.97 3.98 -11.12
C PHE A 61 -4.58 5.46 -11.21
N LEU A 62 -3.31 5.75 -11.50
CA LEU A 62 -2.79 7.12 -11.57
C LEU A 62 -3.44 7.94 -12.68
N LYS A 63 -3.64 7.33 -13.85
CA LYS A 63 -4.19 7.99 -15.04
C LYS A 63 -5.70 8.13 -15.02
N GLU A 64 -6.40 7.24 -14.32
CA GLU A 64 -7.85 7.23 -14.36
C GLU A 64 -8.47 7.80 -13.10
N PHE A 65 -7.88 7.58 -11.93
CA PHE A 65 -8.48 7.98 -10.67
C PHE A 65 -7.87 9.24 -10.09
N SER A 66 -6.58 9.19 -9.75
CA SER A 66 -5.88 10.28 -9.06
C SER A 66 -4.40 10.20 -9.36
N ASN A 67 -3.69 11.31 -9.55
CA ASN A 67 -2.23 11.31 -9.61
C ASN A 67 -1.54 10.97 -8.28
N GLY A 68 -2.31 10.52 -7.27
CA GLY A 68 -1.87 10.13 -5.93
C GLY A 68 -1.90 11.26 -4.91
N ASN A 69 -2.26 12.49 -5.29
CA ASN A 69 -2.56 13.58 -4.34
C ASN A 69 -3.96 13.40 -3.72
N ILE A 70 -4.16 12.31 -3.00
CA ILE A 70 -5.46 11.94 -2.44
C ILE A 70 -5.28 11.17 -1.13
N TYR A 71 -6.22 11.39 -0.22
CA TYR A 71 -6.47 10.51 0.90
C TYR A 71 -7.66 9.59 0.56
N MET A 72 -7.41 8.38 0.07
CA MET A 72 -8.48 7.49 -0.41
C MET A 72 -9.44 7.13 0.74
N TYR A 73 -10.69 7.58 0.59
CA TYR A 73 -11.78 7.45 1.58
C TYR A 73 -11.36 7.89 2.99
N GLY A 74 -10.41 8.82 3.09
CA GLY A 74 -9.92 9.35 4.36
C GLY A 74 -9.09 8.36 5.18
N VAL A 75 -8.66 7.23 4.60
CA VAL A 75 -7.95 6.14 5.32
C VAL A 75 -6.69 5.60 4.65
N GLU A 76 -6.50 5.78 3.33
CA GLU A 76 -5.24 5.44 2.65
C GLU A 76 -4.61 6.68 1.97
N PRO A 77 -3.59 7.31 2.60
CA PRO A 77 -2.97 8.50 2.02
C PRO A 77 -2.06 8.04 0.88
N MET A 78 -2.37 8.40 -0.36
CA MET A 78 -1.62 7.90 -1.51
C MET A 78 -0.34 8.71 -1.72
N VAL A 79 0.68 8.08 -2.31
CA VAL A 79 1.87 8.80 -2.82
C VAL A 79 1.65 9.10 -4.29
N GLY A 80 1.87 10.35 -4.67
CA GLY A 80 1.60 10.83 -6.03
C GLY A 80 2.82 11.01 -6.93
N VAL A 81 2.51 11.40 -8.17
CA VAL A 81 3.46 11.73 -9.26
C VAL A 81 3.14 13.10 -9.84
N GLY A 82 4.16 13.79 -10.38
CA GLY A 82 3.98 15.15 -10.92
C GLY A 82 3.72 16.22 -9.85
N LEU A 83 4.13 15.97 -8.60
CA LEU A 83 3.88 16.82 -7.44
C LEU A 83 5.20 17.23 -6.78
N GLU A 84 6.04 17.95 -7.50
CA GLU A 84 7.41 18.27 -7.05
C GLU A 84 7.48 19.04 -5.72
N HIS A 85 6.42 19.78 -5.38
CA HIS A 85 6.37 20.59 -4.16
C HIS A 85 5.67 19.91 -2.97
N ILE A 86 5.14 18.69 -3.14
CA ILE A 86 4.38 18.00 -2.10
C ILE A 86 5.21 16.86 -1.53
N MET A 87 5.35 16.80 -0.20
CA MET A 87 6.11 15.76 0.49
C MET A 87 5.66 14.34 0.12
N CYS A 88 4.35 14.13 -0.07
CA CYS A 88 3.72 12.87 -0.46
C CYS A 88 3.85 12.56 -1.97
N SER A 89 5.06 12.72 -2.52
CA SER A 89 5.34 12.54 -3.94
C SER A 89 6.54 11.63 -4.14
N LEU A 90 6.46 10.74 -5.13
CA LEU A 90 7.59 9.89 -5.53
C LEU A 90 8.82 10.72 -5.92
N MET A 91 8.62 11.94 -6.44
CA MET A 91 9.71 12.85 -6.79
C MET A 91 10.47 13.41 -5.56
N ASN A 92 9.89 13.29 -4.37
CA ASN A 92 10.48 13.77 -3.12
C ASN A 92 11.01 12.64 -2.24
N CYS A 93 10.29 11.51 -2.15
CA CYS A 93 10.75 10.38 -1.33
C CYS A 93 11.61 9.38 -2.11
N GLY A 94 11.33 9.14 -3.39
CA GLY A 94 11.98 8.16 -4.26
C GLY A 94 11.73 6.70 -3.86
N ASN A 95 12.03 6.35 -2.61
CA ASN A 95 11.83 5.05 -1.99
C ASN A 95 11.63 5.22 -0.47
N SER A 96 11.47 4.10 0.23
CA SER A 96 11.23 4.12 1.68
C SER A 96 12.42 4.65 2.50
N LEU A 97 13.66 4.74 1.97
CA LEU A 97 14.73 5.44 2.68
C LEU A 97 14.40 6.92 2.85
N GLY A 98 13.93 7.58 1.79
CA GLY A 98 13.56 8.99 1.81
C GLY A 98 12.36 9.22 2.72
N LEU A 99 11.31 8.39 2.59
CA LEU A 99 10.11 8.50 3.42
C LEU A 99 10.40 8.32 4.92
N LEU A 100 11.20 7.31 5.26
CA LEU A 100 11.55 6.98 6.65
C LEU A 100 12.77 7.76 7.17
N SER A 101 13.33 8.67 6.37
CA SER A 101 14.54 9.44 6.70
C SER A 101 15.75 8.58 7.11
N ILE A 102 15.91 7.41 6.50
CA ILE A 102 16.98 6.46 6.77
C ILE A 102 18.21 6.82 5.92
N LYS A 103 19.37 6.95 6.58
CA LYS A 103 20.63 7.32 5.92
C LYS A 103 21.47 6.14 5.43
N ASP A 104 21.17 4.94 5.91
CA ASP A 104 21.87 3.72 5.54
C ASP A 104 21.27 3.12 4.27
N PHE A 105 21.98 3.31 3.15
CA PHE A 105 21.53 2.88 1.82
C PHE A 105 21.51 1.35 1.64
N ASP A 106 22.28 0.62 2.46
CA ASP A 106 22.36 -0.83 2.41
C ASP A 106 21.50 -1.48 3.50
N LYS A 107 20.72 -0.69 4.24
CA LYS A 107 19.83 -1.20 5.28
C LYS A 107 18.89 -2.26 4.71
N GLU A 108 18.97 -3.44 5.31
CA GLU A 108 18.10 -4.56 5.00
C GLU A 108 16.74 -4.43 5.72
N CYS A 109 15.73 -4.98 5.07
CA CYS A 109 14.35 -5.12 5.51
C CYS A 109 13.98 -6.59 5.44
N TYR A 110 13.48 -7.14 6.54
CA TYR A 110 12.98 -8.51 6.58
C TYR A 110 11.50 -8.56 6.18
N ILE A 111 11.16 -9.47 5.27
CA ILE A 111 9.78 -9.75 4.84
C ILE A 111 9.32 -11.02 5.53
N VAL A 112 8.56 -10.86 6.61
CA VAL A 112 8.13 -11.99 7.46
C VAL A 112 7.35 -13.07 6.67
N PRO A 113 6.37 -12.72 5.82
CA PRO A 113 5.59 -13.74 5.11
C PRO A 113 6.41 -14.59 4.13
N GLN A 114 7.60 -14.11 3.70
CA GLN A 114 8.42 -14.74 2.67
C GLN A 114 9.76 -15.26 3.19
N ASP A 115 10.05 -15.08 4.48
CA ASP A 115 11.34 -15.40 5.12
C ASP A 115 12.56 -14.98 4.27
N LYS A 116 12.56 -13.71 3.84
CA LYS A 116 13.65 -13.16 3.01
C LYS A 116 14.03 -11.74 3.43
N LEU A 117 15.23 -11.33 3.03
CA LEU A 117 15.73 -9.96 3.18
C LEU A 117 15.73 -9.26 1.83
N VAL A 118 15.39 -7.98 1.85
CA VAL A 118 15.50 -7.05 0.72
C VAL A 118 16.13 -5.75 1.20
N LYS A 119 16.66 -4.92 0.30
CA LYS A 119 17.15 -3.59 0.71
C LYS A 119 16.01 -2.58 0.75
N ILE A 120 16.03 -1.67 1.71
CA ILE A 120 14.99 -0.63 1.82
C ILE A 120 14.96 0.29 0.58
N ASN A 121 16.11 0.51 -0.07
CA ASN A 121 16.16 1.28 -1.33
C ASN A 121 15.46 0.60 -2.52
N GLN A 122 15.07 -0.68 -2.40
CA GLN A 122 14.27 -1.43 -3.38
C GLN A 122 12.77 -1.37 -3.05
N LEU A 123 12.37 -0.63 -2.02
CA LEU A 123 10.98 -0.49 -1.60
C LEU A 123 10.46 0.88 -2.03
N VAL A 124 9.54 0.92 -3.00
CA VAL A 124 8.98 2.18 -3.52
C VAL A 124 7.58 2.38 -2.95
N PRO A 125 7.32 3.44 -2.16
CA PRO A 125 6.04 3.63 -1.49
C PRO A 125 4.93 4.01 -2.47
N PHE A 126 3.72 3.50 -2.24
CA PHE A 126 2.51 4.01 -2.91
C PHE A 126 1.45 4.53 -1.94
N THR A 127 1.66 4.34 -0.62
CA THR A 127 0.95 5.08 0.43
C THR A 127 1.93 5.86 1.33
N PHE A 128 1.43 6.89 1.99
CA PHE A 128 2.15 7.88 2.80
C PHE A 128 1.73 7.76 4.27
N GLY A 129 2.07 6.63 4.88
CA GLY A 129 1.76 6.36 6.29
C GLY A 129 0.37 5.76 6.52
N ASN A 130 -0.01 5.69 7.80
CA ASN A 130 -1.28 5.18 8.28
C ASN A 130 -1.90 6.22 9.21
N ALA A 131 -2.99 6.85 8.79
CA ALA A 131 -3.57 7.91 9.62
C ALA A 131 -4.51 7.41 10.71
N ASP A 132 -4.96 6.16 10.69
CA ASP A 132 -5.62 5.55 11.87
C ASP A 132 -4.66 5.52 13.06
N GLN A 133 -3.36 5.33 12.80
CA GLN A 133 -2.32 5.18 13.82
C GLN A 133 -1.36 6.36 13.93
N LEU A 134 -1.51 7.38 13.07
CA LEU A 134 -0.62 8.53 12.96
C LEU A 134 0.86 8.13 12.86
N SER A 135 1.15 7.14 12.00
CA SER A 135 2.49 6.60 11.78
C SER A 135 2.94 6.72 10.32
N LEU A 136 4.23 6.53 10.06
CA LEU A 136 4.78 6.37 8.71
C LEU A 136 4.79 4.89 8.28
N ASP A 137 3.94 4.03 8.85
CA ASP A 137 3.74 2.66 8.36
C ASP A 137 2.99 2.70 7.03
N HIS A 138 3.51 2.07 5.99
CA HIS A 138 3.00 2.31 4.64
C HIS A 138 3.13 1.08 3.73
N TRP A 139 2.40 1.13 2.63
CA TRP A 139 2.50 0.14 1.57
C TRP A 139 3.55 0.52 0.53
N VAL A 140 4.32 -0.49 0.11
CA VAL A 140 5.43 -0.36 -0.84
C VAL A 140 5.35 -1.41 -1.94
N PHE A 141 5.84 -1.08 -3.13
CA PHE A 141 6.24 -2.05 -4.14
C PHE A 141 7.58 -2.68 -3.75
N ILE A 142 7.64 -4.01 -3.75
CA ILE A 142 8.87 -4.78 -3.48
C ILE A 142 9.61 -4.97 -4.81
N CYS A 143 10.49 -4.04 -5.15
CA CYS A 143 11.22 -3.98 -6.42
C CYS A 143 12.58 -4.70 -6.32
N ASP A 144 12.60 -5.89 -5.72
CA ASP A 144 13.83 -6.64 -5.42
C ASP A 144 14.44 -7.37 -6.63
N ARG A 145 13.66 -7.49 -7.70
CA ARG A 145 14.03 -8.10 -8.99
C ARG A 145 13.08 -7.63 -10.09
N GLU A 146 13.30 -8.08 -11.31
CA GLU A 146 12.35 -7.88 -12.41
C GLU A 146 11.13 -8.80 -12.25
N TYR A 147 9.94 -8.23 -12.43
CA TYR A 147 8.66 -8.96 -12.45
C TYR A 147 7.98 -8.76 -13.80
N PRO A 148 7.23 -9.76 -14.31
CA PRO A 148 6.47 -9.60 -15.54
C PRO A 148 5.55 -8.39 -15.50
N ASN A 149 5.58 -7.56 -16.55
CA ASN A 149 4.82 -6.30 -16.64
C ASN A 149 5.07 -5.31 -15.49
N ASN A 150 6.15 -5.47 -14.73
CA ASN A 150 6.46 -4.68 -13.54
C ASN A 150 5.39 -4.78 -12.43
N GLU A 151 4.56 -5.83 -12.43
CA GLU A 151 3.62 -6.10 -11.35
C GLU A 151 4.38 -6.66 -10.14
N TYR A 152 4.83 -5.76 -9.28
CA TYR A 152 5.55 -6.12 -8.05
C TYR A 152 4.58 -6.60 -6.96
N PRO A 153 5.00 -7.56 -6.13
CA PRO A 153 4.38 -7.78 -4.84
C PRO A 153 4.40 -6.49 -4.02
N VAL A 154 3.40 -6.31 -3.17
CA VAL A 154 3.32 -5.17 -2.27
C VAL A 154 3.53 -5.61 -0.83
N GLY A 155 4.24 -4.80 -0.05
CA GLY A 155 4.52 -5.05 1.35
C GLY A 155 4.02 -3.92 2.24
N TYR A 156 3.61 -4.23 3.46
CA TYR A 156 3.36 -3.24 4.49
C TYR A 156 4.58 -3.13 5.41
N ILE A 157 5.34 -2.04 5.25
CA ILE A 157 6.55 -1.76 6.02
C ILE A 157 6.20 -0.92 7.25
N THR A 158 6.81 -1.23 8.39
CA THR A 158 6.63 -0.44 9.61
C THR A 158 7.73 0.58 9.81
N GLN A 159 7.38 1.76 10.31
CA GLN A 159 8.29 2.79 10.78
C GLN A 159 9.11 2.31 11.99
N SER A 160 8.54 1.44 12.82
CA SER A 160 9.12 0.98 14.07
C SER A 160 10.36 0.10 13.88
N SER A 161 10.28 -0.90 13.00
CA SER A 161 11.33 -1.88 12.76
C SER A 161 11.93 -1.80 11.37
N HIS A 162 11.25 -1.13 10.44
CA HIS A 162 11.58 -1.10 9.01
C HIS A 162 11.50 -2.47 8.34
N ASN A 163 10.74 -3.40 8.93
CA ASN A 163 10.44 -4.70 8.36
C ASN A 163 9.06 -4.69 7.69
N ILE A 164 8.88 -5.59 6.72
CA ILE A 164 7.60 -5.84 6.08
C ILE A 164 6.86 -6.91 6.88
N VAL A 165 5.75 -6.52 7.49
CA VAL A 165 4.96 -7.37 8.39
C VAL A 165 3.87 -8.15 7.66
N TYR A 166 3.46 -7.69 6.49
CA TYR A 166 2.54 -8.40 5.61
C TYR A 166 2.81 -8.09 4.14
N ALA A 167 2.45 -9.01 3.25
CA ALA A 167 2.66 -8.82 1.82
C ALA A 167 1.50 -9.40 1.01
N LEU A 168 1.18 -8.74 -0.10
CA LEU A 168 0.20 -9.16 -1.09
C LEU A 168 0.89 -9.38 -2.44
N GLU A 169 0.23 -10.10 -3.34
CA GLU A 169 0.81 -10.46 -4.63
C GLU A 169 0.95 -9.30 -5.62
N SER A 170 0.13 -8.25 -5.48
CA SER A 170 0.13 -7.10 -6.39
C SER A 170 -0.61 -5.88 -5.81
N PHE A 171 -0.44 -4.71 -6.45
CA PHE A 171 -1.25 -3.51 -6.20
C PHE A 171 -2.73 -3.75 -6.49
N GLU A 172 -3.02 -4.48 -7.56
CA GLU A 172 -4.39 -4.83 -7.93
C GLU A 172 -5.09 -5.58 -6.79
N LYS A 173 -4.40 -6.55 -6.17
CA LYS A 173 -4.95 -7.28 -5.02
C LYS A 173 -5.20 -6.35 -3.83
N TRP A 174 -4.29 -5.41 -3.60
CA TRP A 174 -4.46 -4.38 -2.57
C TRP A 174 -5.71 -3.53 -2.83
N LEU A 175 -5.91 -3.08 -4.08
CA LEU A 175 -7.04 -2.24 -4.49
C LEU A 175 -8.38 -2.99 -4.40
N GLU A 176 -8.39 -4.29 -4.75
CA GLU A 176 -9.54 -5.17 -4.56
C GLU A 176 -9.94 -5.24 -3.08
N ILE A 177 -8.98 -5.49 -2.18
CA ILE A 177 -9.24 -5.58 -0.73
C ILE A 177 -9.77 -4.26 -0.19
N PHE A 178 -9.14 -3.14 -0.60
CA PHE A 178 -9.59 -1.81 -0.23
C PHE A 178 -11.06 -1.58 -0.61
N TRP A 179 -11.42 -1.90 -1.86
CA TRP A 179 -12.79 -1.74 -2.34
C TRP A 179 -13.76 -2.70 -1.61
N GLU A 180 -13.45 -4.00 -1.57
CA GLU A 180 -14.34 -5.01 -1.00
C GLU A 180 -14.56 -4.82 0.50
N GLY A 181 -13.56 -4.31 1.23
CA GLY A 181 -13.69 -3.98 2.65
C GLY A 181 -14.53 -2.74 2.92
N ASN A 182 -14.57 -1.77 1.99
CA ASN A 182 -15.21 -0.46 2.20
C ASN A 182 -16.50 -0.22 1.40
N LYS A 183 -16.81 -1.05 0.39
CA LYS A 183 -17.91 -0.80 -0.55
C LYS A 183 -19.28 -0.64 0.12
N ASP A 184 -19.53 -1.39 1.18
CA ASP A 184 -20.80 -1.43 1.92
C ASP A 184 -20.79 -0.59 3.20
N ILE A 185 -19.68 0.14 3.48
CA ILE A 185 -19.53 1.01 4.65
C ILE A 185 -19.94 2.45 4.31
N ASP A 186 -20.62 3.11 5.25
CA ASP A 186 -20.92 4.53 5.21
C ASP A 186 -20.30 5.19 6.47
N GLY A 187 -19.28 6.05 6.31
CA GLY A 187 -18.63 6.74 7.44
C GLY A 187 -17.25 6.19 7.79
N GLU A 188 -17.22 5.10 8.55
CA GLU A 188 -16.01 4.55 9.18
C GLU A 188 -15.25 3.63 8.22
N TYR A 189 -14.68 4.19 7.16
CA TYR A 189 -13.81 3.46 6.24
C TYR A 189 -12.58 2.91 6.97
N GLN A 190 -11.92 1.91 6.37
CA GLN A 190 -10.77 1.24 6.97
C GLN A 190 -9.61 1.12 5.97
N ALA A 191 -8.39 1.34 6.46
CA ALA A 191 -7.16 1.04 5.74
C ALA A 191 -7.05 -0.48 5.45
N VAL A 192 -6.37 -0.86 4.38
CA VAL A 192 -6.22 -2.26 3.93
C VAL A 192 -5.60 -3.13 5.00
N ILE A 193 -4.63 -2.61 5.77
CA ILE A 193 -4.02 -3.38 6.85
C ILE A 193 -5.02 -3.68 7.97
N SER A 194 -5.88 -2.72 8.31
CA SER A 194 -6.96 -2.86 9.29
C SER A 194 -8.05 -3.82 8.80
N ILE A 195 -8.36 -3.77 7.50
CA ILE A 195 -9.29 -4.72 6.84
C ILE A 195 -8.77 -6.15 6.95
N LEU A 196 -7.47 -6.37 6.75
CA LEU A 196 -6.84 -7.70 6.80
C LEU A 196 -6.71 -8.23 8.23
N PHE A 197 -6.43 -7.35 9.19
CA PHE A 197 -6.23 -7.66 10.60
C PHE A 197 -7.24 -6.92 11.49
N PRO A 198 -8.53 -7.32 11.47
CA PRO A 198 -9.59 -6.63 12.20
C PRO A 198 -9.46 -6.77 13.73
N ASP A 199 -8.71 -7.76 14.22
CA ASP A 199 -8.36 -7.83 15.64
C ASP A 199 -7.27 -6.80 15.96
N TYR A 200 -7.69 -5.69 16.57
CA TYR A 200 -6.81 -4.57 16.93
C TYR A 200 -5.54 -4.99 17.67
N ARG A 201 -5.62 -5.92 18.63
CA ARG A 201 -4.45 -6.38 19.37
C ARG A 201 -3.44 -7.07 18.48
N SER A 202 -3.90 -7.95 17.59
CA SER A 202 -3.04 -8.62 16.61
C SER A 202 -2.38 -7.64 15.67
N LEU A 203 -3.12 -6.63 15.21
CA LEU A 203 -2.57 -5.58 14.36
C LEU A 203 -1.48 -4.80 15.11
N ILE A 204 -1.75 -4.34 16.33
CA ILE A 204 -0.76 -3.60 17.13
C ILE A 204 0.46 -4.47 17.41
N ASP A 205 0.29 -5.74 17.80
CA ASP A 205 1.41 -6.65 18.05
C ASP A 205 2.31 -6.80 16.80
N LEU A 206 1.73 -6.89 15.59
CA LEU A 206 2.50 -6.89 14.34
C LEU A 206 3.29 -5.60 14.13
N LEU A 207 2.66 -4.45 14.36
CA LEU A 207 3.24 -3.13 14.05
C LEU A 207 4.28 -2.68 15.09
N ASP A 208 4.11 -3.10 16.34
CA ASP A 208 5.01 -2.75 17.44
C ASP A 208 6.22 -3.66 17.55
N ALA A 209 6.24 -4.81 16.88
CA ALA A 209 7.39 -5.69 16.86
C ALA A 209 8.62 -4.95 16.28
N ARG A 210 9.68 -4.84 17.09
CA ARG A 210 10.86 -4.00 16.83
C ARG A 210 11.98 -4.77 16.15
N THR A 211 11.95 -6.09 16.23
CA THR A 211 13.00 -6.97 15.70
C THR A 211 12.44 -8.04 14.77
N LYS A 212 13.32 -8.62 13.95
CA LYS A 212 12.99 -9.80 13.13
C LYS A 212 12.56 -10.97 14.00
N GLU A 213 13.25 -11.19 15.11
CA GLU A 213 13.03 -12.32 16.02
C GLU A 213 11.65 -12.24 16.70
N GLU A 214 11.26 -11.04 17.17
CA GLU A 214 9.92 -10.79 17.70
C GLU A 214 8.85 -11.06 16.65
N LEU A 215 9.01 -10.52 15.44
CA LEU A 215 8.08 -10.73 14.34
C LEU A 215 7.91 -12.23 14.01
N ILE A 216 9.00 -12.97 13.86
CA ILE A 216 8.96 -14.42 13.61
C ILE A 216 8.20 -15.15 14.73
N SER A 217 8.42 -14.75 15.98
CA SER A 217 7.79 -15.40 17.14
C SER A 217 6.27 -15.22 17.18
N ILE A 218 5.76 -14.04 16.82
CA ILE A 218 4.33 -13.71 16.96
C ILE A 218 3.53 -13.99 15.68
N TYR A 219 4.17 -13.92 14.51
CA TYR A 219 3.48 -13.93 13.21
C TYR A 219 2.59 -15.16 13.00
N PRO A 220 3.00 -16.41 13.28
CA PRO A 220 2.12 -17.57 13.07
C PRO A 220 0.83 -17.52 13.89
N GLN A 221 0.89 -17.01 15.12
CA GLN A 221 -0.27 -16.91 16.01
C GLN A 221 -1.25 -15.84 15.51
N ILE A 222 -0.71 -14.72 15.04
CA ILE A 222 -1.50 -13.61 14.50
C ILE A 222 -2.19 -14.03 13.19
N ILE A 223 -1.46 -14.73 12.31
CA ILE A 223 -2.04 -15.28 11.07
C ILE A 223 -3.15 -16.27 11.37
N GLU A 224 -2.95 -17.21 12.30
CA GLU A 224 -4.00 -18.18 12.65
C GLU A 224 -5.23 -17.47 13.24
N LYS A 225 -5.04 -16.46 14.09
CA LYS A 225 -6.15 -15.71 14.70
C LYS A 225 -6.98 -14.91 13.68
N ASN A 226 -6.36 -14.43 12.59
CA ASN A 226 -7.03 -13.65 11.55
C ASN A 226 -7.35 -14.48 10.29
N LYS A 227 -7.08 -15.78 10.32
CA LYS A 227 -7.13 -16.69 9.17
C LYS A 227 -8.44 -16.64 8.39
N ASP A 228 -9.58 -16.67 9.07
CA ASP A 228 -10.88 -16.64 8.40
C ASP A 228 -11.08 -15.36 7.59
N ASN A 229 -10.59 -14.23 8.11
CA ASN A 229 -10.64 -12.95 7.43
C ASN A 229 -9.65 -12.89 6.25
N LEU A 230 -8.44 -13.42 6.43
CA LEU A 230 -7.46 -13.53 5.34
C LEU A 230 -7.97 -14.45 4.20
N ILE A 231 -8.69 -15.53 4.54
CA ILE A 231 -9.37 -16.41 3.57
C ILE A 231 -10.50 -15.65 2.86
N LYS A 232 -11.32 -14.88 3.59
CA LYS A 232 -12.41 -14.06 3.02
C LYS A 232 -11.89 -13.15 1.90
N TYR A 233 -10.73 -12.54 2.09
CA TYR A 233 -10.12 -11.66 1.09
C TYR A 233 -9.19 -12.39 0.10
N GLY A 234 -9.11 -13.72 0.16
CA GLY A 234 -8.36 -14.53 -0.81
C GLY A 234 -6.83 -14.40 -0.71
N VAL A 235 -6.31 -13.96 0.44
CA VAL A 235 -4.87 -13.77 0.67
C VAL A 235 -4.25 -14.87 1.54
N TYR A 236 -5.06 -15.85 1.94
CA TYR A 236 -4.62 -17.06 2.62
C TYR A 236 -5.29 -18.28 2.00
N GLN A 237 -4.50 -19.30 1.65
CA GLN A 237 -4.99 -20.56 1.08
C GLN A 237 -4.87 -21.68 2.12
N LYS A 238 -5.86 -22.57 2.14
CA LYS A 238 -5.88 -23.76 3.00
C LYS A 238 -4.90 -24.82 2.53
#